data_AF-A0A1J5IPC5-F1
#
_entry.id   AF-A0A1J5IPC5-F1
#
_cell.length_a   1.000
_cell.length_b   1.000
_cell.length_c   1.000
_cell.angle_alpha   90.00
_cell.angle_beta   90.00
_cell.angle_gamma   90.00
#
_symmetry.space_group_name_H-M   'P 1'
#
loop_
_entity.id
_entity.type
_entity.pdbx_description
1 polymer ?
#
loop_
_entity_poly.entity_id
_entity_poly.type
_entity_poly.pdbx_seq_one_letter_code
_entity_poly.pdbx_strand_id
1 'polypeptide(L)'
;MNELQQVLLIFAILVIAGLYLLNKAKSKKNPSRPSGKTDNVAVETKQSQGLNDLGEPHLPLSEKTRHRLNVDEIAEDESVPDAQLGLFFGQEFDIKKTADRQSDHPLSSVEQERRKPEEILIKSDDEIEPELPKAFDRETITERSPKTQEKVTSPAEEKIFALIIMGSDDFLWPKVNQTLQGVGLLPAKSGIFIKNDTMENELIRVANILEPGTFPLEEPINSEYKIAGLVLIVTLPTSVPASSVMNEMILMARKISQRLNGRLYDVERHLIKESDLQAMCDAAAEYDNVS
;
A
#
# COMPACT_ATOMS: atom_id res chain seq x y z
N MET A 1 -28.70 -50.65 -3.62
CA MET A 1 -27.74 -49.79 -4.36
C MET A 1 -28.38 -49.50 -5.70
N ASN A 2 -28.55 -48.22 -6.03
CA ASN A 2 -29.35 -47.81 -7.19
C ASN A 2 -28.60 -48.13 -8.49
N GLU A 3 -29.27 -48.79 -9.43
CA GLU A 3 -28.72 -49.16 -10.74
C GLU A 3 -28.08 -47.97 -11.47
N LEU A 4 -28.63 -46.76 -11.27
CA LEU A 4 -28.10 -45.50 -11.77
C LEU A 4 -26.67 -45.19 -11.27
N GLN A 5 -26.36 -45.49 -9.99
CA GLN A 5 -25.02 -45.27 -9.43
C GLN A 5 -24.01 -46.25 -10.01
N GLN A 6 -24.42 -47.48 -10.31
CA GLN A 6 -23.55 -48.50 -10.88
C GLN A 6 -23.21 -48.16 -12.35
N VAL A 7 -24.17 -47.65 -13.12
CA VAL A 7 -23.93 -47.17 -14.50
C VAL A 7 -22.98 -45.96 -14.50
N LEU A 8 -23.18 -44.99 -13.61
CA LEU A 8 -22.29 -43.82 -13.48
C LEU A 8 -20.86 -44.22 -13.11
N LEU A 9 -20.71 -45.20 -12.20
CA LEU A 9 -19.39 -45.67 -11.77
C LEU A 9 -18.65 -46.40 -12.89
N ILE A 10 -19.34 -47.23 -13.68
CA ILE A 10 -18.74 -47.89 -14.86
C ILE A 10 -18.33 -46.86 -15.91
N PHE A 11 -19.16 -45.83 -16.15
CA PHE A 11 -18.84 -44.77 -17.11
C PHE A 11 -17.61 -43.96 -16.68
N ALA A 12 -17.50 -43.60 -15.40
CA ALA A 12 -16.36 -42.88 -14.86
C ALA A 12 -15.03 -43.65 -15.06
N ILE A 13 -15.04 -44.96 -14.83
CA ILE A 13 -13.85 -45.82 -15.02
C ILE A 13 -13.46 -45.87 -16.51
N LEU A 14 -14.43 -45.97 -17.42
CA LEU A 14 -14.17 -45.99 -18.87
C LEU A 14 -13.56 -44.67 -19.37
N VAL A 15 -14.04 -43.53 -18.86
CA VAL A 15 -13.50 -42.20 -19.23
C VAL A 15 -12.06 -42.05 -18.75
N ILE A 16 -11.75 -42.47 -17.52
CA ILE A 16 -10.39 -42.41 -16.96
C ILE A 16 -9.44 -43.31 -17.75
N ALA A 17 -9.86 -44.54 -18.08
CA ALA A 17 -9.05 -45.45 -18.90
C ALA A 17 -8.80 -44.91 -20.32
N GLY A 18 -9.81 -44.28 -20.93
CA GLY A 18 -9.70 -43.64 -22.24
C GLY A 18 -8.70 -42.48 -22.25
N LEU A 19 -8.76 -41.60 -21.24
CA LEU A 19 -7.82 -40.49 -21.09
C LEU A 19 -6.39 -40.98 -20.83
N TYR A 20 -6.22 -42.04 -20.04
CA TYR A 20 -4.91 -42.62 -19.76
C TYR A 20 -4.24 -43.19 -21.03
N LEU A 21 -5.01 -43.83 -21.91
CA LEU A 21 -4.52 -44.34 -23.20
C LEU A 21 -4.16 -43.22 -24.18
N LEU A 22 -4.96 -42.15 -24.26
CA LEU A 22 -4.64 -40.99 -25.11
C LEU A 22 -3.39 -40.25 -24.64
N ASN A 23 -3.17 -40.15 -23.33
CA ASN A 23 -1.98 -39.48 -22.78
C ASN A 23 -0.70 -40.27 -23.08
N LYS A 24 -0.76 -41.62 -23.03
CA LYS A 24 0.38 -42.48 -23.34
C LYS A 24 0.79 -42.44 -24.83
N ALA A 25 -0.15 -42.19 -25.73
CA ALA A 25 0.11 -42.15 -27.18
C ALA A 25 0.82 -40.86 -27.66
N LYS A 26 0.86 -39.79 -26.85
CA LYS A 26 1.47 -38.50 -27.25
C LYS A 26 2.97 -38.38 -26.94
N SER A 27 3.59 -39.34 -26.27
CA SER A 27 5.00 -39.24 -25.81
C SER A 27 6.06 -39.86 -26.76
N LYS A 28 5.72 -40.16 -28.02
CA LYS A 28 6.69 -40.66 -29.02
C LYS A 28 6.45 -40.07 -30.41
N LYS A 29 6.78 -38.79 -30.62
CA LYS A 29 7.23 -38.30 -31.94
C LYS A 29 7.80 -36.88 -31.85
N ASN A 30 9.10 -36.74 -32.05
CA ASN A 30 9.66 -35.66 -32.85
C ASN A 30 11.06 -36.05 -33.39
N PRO A 31 11.23 -36.16 -34.71
CA PRO A 31 12.53 -36.26 -35.36
C PRO A 31 12.88 -34.94 -36.10
N SER A 32 14.08 -34.41 -35.90
CA SER A 32 14.68 -33.42 -36.81
C SER A 32 16.20 -33.26 -36.61
N ARG A 33 16.94 -33.60 -37.69
CA ARG A 33 18.35 -33.30 -38.06
C ARG A 33 18.49 -31.81 -38.51
N PRO A 34 19.64 -31.28 -39.00
CA PRO A 34 21.07 -31.39 -38.60
C PRO A 34 21.87 -30.05 -38.66
N SER A 35 22.97 -29.91 -37.91
CA SER A 35 24.24 -29.18 -38.24
C SER A 35 25.13 -29.28 -36.98
N GLY A 36 26.46 -29.29 -36.93
CA GLY A 36 27.51 -29.08 -37.91
C GLY A 36 28.81 -29.70 -37.35
N LYS A 37 29.86 -29.56 -38.13
CA LYS A 37 31.14 -30.29 -38.17
C LYS A 37 32.15 -29.81 -37.10
N THR A 38 32.87 -30.73 -36.44
CA THR A 38 34.34 -30.65 -36.18
C THR A 38 34.88 -31.97 -35.60
N ASP A 39 36.16 -32.21 -35.88
CA ASP A 39 36.87 -33.48 -35.87
C ASP A 39 37.30 -34.04 -34.50
N ASN A 40 37.32 -35.38 -34.46
CA ASN A 40 38.09 -36.37 -33.68
C ASN A 40 39.02 -35.93 -32.53
N VAL A 41 38.86 -36.56 -31.35
CA VAL A 41 39.87 -37.46 -30.73
C VAL A 41 39.13 -38.51 -29.88
N ALA A 42 39.48 -39.79 -30.07
CA ALA A 42 39.00 -40.93 -29.29
C ALA A 42 40.03 -41.31 -28.22
N VAL A 43 39.58 -41.53 -26.97
CA VAL A 43 40.19 -42.47 -26.01
C VAL A 43 39.08 -43.02 -25.10
N GLU A 44 38.91 -44.34 -25.08
CA GLU A 44 38.09 -45.08 -24.12
C GLU A 44 38.79 -45.14 -22.75
N THR A 45 38.03 -45.13 -21.64
CA THR A 45 37.98 -46.24 -20.63
C THR A 45 37.28 -45.80 -19.32
N LYS A 46 36.20 -46.51 -18.99
CA LYS A 46 35.60 -46.88 -17.67
C LYS A 46 35.34 -45.83 -16.56
N GLN A 47 34.05 -45.74 -16.23
CA GLN A 47 33.44 -45.89 -14.89
C GLN A 47 34.27 -45.45 -13.66
N SER A 48 33.95 -44.28 -13.11
CA SER A 48 33.52 -44.04 -11.72
C SER A 48 33.76 -42.59 -11.34
N GLN A 49 32.76 -41.72 -11.51
CA GLN A 49 32.74 -40.42 -10.83
C GLN A 49 31.31 -39.88 -10.84
N GLY A 50 30.56 -40.26 -9.82
CA GLY A 50 29.36 -39.54 -9.43
C GLY A 50 29.73 -38.26 -8.69
N LEU A 51 28.92 -37.22 -8.92
CA LEU A 51 28.68 -36.10 -8.02
C LEU A 51 29.77 -35.00 -7.92
N ASN A 52 30.26 -34.44 -9.02
CA ASN A 52 30.99 -33.15 -8.98
C ASN A 52 31.03 -32.40 -10.33
N ASP A 53 29.90 -32.32 -11.04
CA ASP A 53 29.82 -31.49 -12.26
C ASP A 53 28.61 -30.54 -12.17
N LEU A 54 28.74 -29.53 -11.29
CA LEU A 54 27.93 -28.32 -11.33
C LEU A 54 28.59 -27.42 -12.38
N GLY A 55 27.93 -27.33 -13.53
CA GLY A 55 28.46 -26.71 -14.74
C GLY A 55 29.05 -25.31 -14.54
N GLU A 56 30.07 -25.04 -15.33
CA GLU A 56 30.70 -23.73 -15.46
C GLU A 56 29.65 -22.66 -15.83
N PRO A 57 29.62 -21.50 -15.13
CA PRO A 57 28.79 -20.37 -15.53
C PRO A 57 29.33 -19.78 -16.85
N HIS A 58 28.63 -20.03 -17.95
CA HIS A 58 28.94 -19.62 -19.33
C HIS A 58 28.67 -18.12 -19.63
N LEU A 59 28.75 -17.24 -18.62
CA LEU A 59 28.62 -15.79 -18.81
C LEU A 59 30.00 -15.15 -18.66
N PRO A 60 30.58 -14.52 -19.71
CA PRO A 60 31.85 -13.83 -19.57
C PRO A 60 31.67 -12.61 -18.65
N LEU A 61 32.20 -12.71 -17.43
CA LEU A 61 32.25 -11.61 -16.49
C LEU A 61 33.20 -10.53 -17.00
N SER A 62 32.77 -9.26 -16.91
CA SER A 62 33.60 -8.10 -17.23
C SER A 62 34.87 -8.08 -16.37
N GLU A 63 36.01 -7.66 -16.95
CA GLU A 63 37.31 -7.48 -16.30
C GLU A 63 37.21 -6.74 -14.95
N LYS A 64 36.27 -5.78 -14.83
CA LYS A 64 36.02 -5.02 -13.59
C LYS A 64 35.50 -5.86 -12.43
N THR A 65 34.78 -6.96 -12.69
CA THR A 65 34.26 -7.85 -11.64
C THR A 65 35.33 -8.81 -11.15
N ARG A 66 36.25 -9.24 -12.04
CA ARG A 66 37.41 -10.06 -11.67
C ARG A 66 38.36 -9.34 -10.73
N HIS A 67 38.58 -8.05 -10.97
CA HIS A 67 39.44 -7.22 -10.12
C HIS A 67 38.91 -7.01 -8.69
N ARG A 68 37.62 -7.28 -8.44
CA ARG A 68 37.01 -7.19 -7.11
C ARG A 68 37.01 -8.50 -6.32
N LEU A 69 37.29 -9.63 -6.98
CA LEU A 69 37.21 -10.97 -6.37
C LEU A 69 38.58 -11.51 -5.93
N ASN A 70 39.69 -10.95 -6.45
CA ASN A 70 41.04 -11.28 -5.99
C ASN A 70 41.55 -10.24 -4.98
N VAL A 71 41.08 -10.32 -3.74
CA VAL A 71 41.77 -9.72 -2.59
C VAL A 71 41.62 -10.70 -1.43
N ASP A 72 42.56 -11.64 -1.34
CA ASP A 72 42.94 -12.33 -0.09
C ASP A 72 44.31 -12.99 -0.29
N GLU A 73 45.36 -12.20 -0.04
CA GLU A 73 46.64 -12.55 0.60
C GLU A 73 47.69 -11.50 0.19
N ILE A 74 47.95 -10.55 1.09
CA ILE A 74 49.28 -10.17 1.59
C ILE A 74 49.02 -9.19 2.75
N ALA A 75 49.54 -9.56 3.92
CA ALA A 75 49.67 -8.69 5.07
C ALA A 75 50.60 -7.50 4.74
N GLU A 76 50.21 -6.30 5.16
CA GLU A 76 51.01 -5.31 5.90
C GLU A 76 50.40 -3.91 5.76
N ASP A 77 49.91 -3.40 6.90
CA ASP A 77 49.82 -2.00 7.33
C ASP A 77 49.30 -0.93 6.33
N GLU A 78 47.99 -0.69 6.29
CA GLU A 78 47.47 0.65 5.95
C GLU A 78 46.06 0.89 6.51
N SER A 79 45.86 2.09 7.06
CA SER A 79 44.71 2.52 7.85
C SER A 79 43.40 2.59 7.05
N VAL A 80 42.36 1.95 7.57
CA VAL A 80 41.00 2.02 7.01
C VAL A 80 40.30 3.29 7.52
N PRO A 81 39.74 4.15 6.65
CA PRO A 81 38.89 5.25 7.07
C PRO A 81 37.51 4.74 7.50
N ASP A 82 37.17 4.96 8.76
CA ASP A 82 35.87 4.68 9.38
C ASP A 82 34.79 5.63 8.84
N ALA A 83 34.19 5.30 7.70
CA ALA A 83 33.05 6.06 7.19
C ALA A 83 32.13 5.21 6.31
N GLN A 84 31.66 4.06 6.81
CA GLN A 84 30.42 3.46 6.30
C GLN A 84 29.85 2.34 7.18
N LEU A 85 29.57 2.62 8.45
CA LEU A 85 28.61 1.83 9.22
C LEU A 85 27.78 2.78 10.09
N GLY A 86 26.51 2.95 9.75
CA GLY A 86 25.59 3.71 10.58
C GLY A 86 24.45 4.37 9.83
N LEU A 87 23.49 3.58 9.37
CA LEU A 87 22.13 4.07 9.22
C LEU A 87 21.61 4.42 10.62
N PHE A 88 21.69 5.70 11.01
CA PHE A 88 21.03 6.22 12.20
C PHE A 88 19.80 7.04 11.80
N PHE A 89 18.66 6.50 12.21
CA PHE A 89 17.37 7.15 12.26
C PHE A 89 17.40 8.25 13.34
N GLY A 90 16.94 9.45 12.98
CA GLY A 90 16.55 10.49 13.93
C GLY A 90 17.68 11.41 14.37
N GLN A 91 17.78 12.58 13.73
CA GLN A 91 17.91 13.81 14.51
C GLN A 91 17.40 15.03 13.73
N GLU A 92 16.57 15.78 14.42
CA GLU A 92 16.11 17.12 14.11
C GLU A 92 17.27 18.12 13.97
N PHE A 93 16.92 19.23 13.30
CA PHE A 93 17.67 20.46 13.15
C PHE A 93 18.31 20.95 14.47
N ASP A 94 19.57 21.38 14.43
CA ASP A 94 19.86 22.76 14.85
C ASP A 94 21.23 23.33 14.41
N ILE A 95 21.11 24.55 13.88
CA ILE A 95 21.96 25.75 13.88
C ILE A 95 23.51 25.67 13.93
N LYS A 96 24.08 26.26 12.87
CA LYS A 96 25.41 26.91 12.77
C LYS A 96 25.86 27.61 14.06
N LYS A 97 27.08 27.31 14.54
CA LYS A 97 28.00 28.38 15.00
C LYS A 97 29.48 28.00 14.99
N THR A 98 30.23 28.88 14.32
CA THR A 98 31.65 29.23 14.38
C THR A 98 32.54 28.60 15.46
N ALA A 99 33.69 28.09 15.00
CA ALA A 99 34.89 27.89 15.78
C ALA A 99 35.48 29.22 16.28
N ASP A 100 35.80 29.32 17.57
CA ASP A 100 37.14 29.71 18.03
C ASP A 100 37.30 29.60 19.57
N ARG A 101 38.54 29.27 19.98
CA ARG A 101 39.22 29.50 21.28
C ARG A 101 38.99 28.57 22.49
N GLN A 102 40.04 27.75 22.70
CA GLN A 102 40.86 27.55 23.93
C GLN A 102 40.28 27.99 25.29
N SER A 103 40.20 27.07 26.27
CA SER A 103 41.17 26.88 27.38
C SER A 103 40.55 26.12 28.59
N ASP A 104 41.29 25.12 29.07
CA ASP A 104 41.48 24.65 30.47
C ASP A 104 40.32 24.27 31.42
N HIS A 105 40.25 22.95 31.71
CA HIS A 105 40.05 22.26 33.03
C HIS A 105 38.77 22.55 33.90
N PRO A 106 38.44 21.67 34.88
CA PRO A 106 37.88 20.32 34.78
C PRO A 106 36.49 20.17 35.46
N LEU A 107 35.91 18.97 35.32
CA LEU A 107 34.71 18.49 36.03
C LEU A 107 34.78 18.66 37.56
N SER A 108 33.69 19.14 38.15
CA SER A 108 33.30 18.81 39.53
C SER A 108 31.79 18.71 39.64
N SER A 109 31.32 17.52 39.97
CA SER A 109 29.94 17.18 40.31
C SER A 109 29.72 17.40 41.80
N VAL A 110 28.66 18.11 42.21
CA VAL A 110 27.99 17.89 43.51
C VAL A 110 26.50 18.22 43.38
N GLU A 111 25.71 17.18 43.16
CA GLU A 111 24.60 16.72 44.02
C GLU A 111 23.77 17.74 44.85
N GLN A 112 22.45 17.51 44.80
CA GLN A 112 21.49 17.55 45.92
C GLN A 112 20.69 18.82 46.26
N GLU A 113 19.39 18.69 45.95
CA GLU A 113 18.24 18.80 46.86
C GLU A 113 17.71 20.18 47.33
N ARG A 114 16.38 20.27 47.24
CA ARG A 114 15.41 20.82 48.23
C ARG A 114 14.81 22.24 48.04
N ARG A 115 13.46 22.20 48.04
CA ARG A 115 12.48 23.01 48.82
C ARG A 115 11.79 24.23 48.16
N LYS A 116 10.45 24.10 48.04
CA LYS A 116 9.38 25.10 48.31
C LYS A 116 9.37 25.43 49.84
N PRO A 117 8.77 26.51 50.42
CA PRO A 117 7.69 27.41 49.95
C PRO A 117 7.73 28.90 50.44
N GLU A 118 6.58 29.61 50.30
CA GLU A 118 6.15 30.91 50.93
C GLU A 118 6.73 32.21 50.35
N GLU A 119 6.12 33.40 50.36
CA GLU A 119 4.81 34.01 50.63
C GLU A 119 5.06 35.50 50.28
N ILE A 120 4.21 36.20 49.52
CA ILE A 120 4.36 37.66 49.36
C ILE A 120 3.09 38.38 49.78
N LEU A 121 3.27 39.05 50.91
CA LEU A 121 2.39 39.93 51.63
C LEU A 121 2.60 41.35 51.07
N ILE A 122 1.56 42.01 50.57
CA ILE A 122 1.60 43.47 50.35
C ILE A 122 0.36 44.08 51.01
N LYS A 123 0.65 45.03 51.90
CA LYS A 123 -0.23 45.75 52.81
C LYS A 123 -1.07 46.82 52.11
N SER A 124 -2.23 47.07 52.70
CA SER A 124 -3.19 48.16 52.50
C SER A 124 -2.64 49.54 52.89
N ASP A 125 -3.11 50.62 52.27
CA ASP A 125 -3.98 51.64 52.91
C ASP A 125 -4.37 52.82 51.98
N ASP A 126 -5.50 53.43 52.36
CA ASP A 126 -6.11 54.73 52.01
C ASP A 126 -7.01 54.80 50.76
N GLU A 127 -8.34 54.65 50.86
CA GLU A 127 -9.38 55.54 51.46
C GLU A 127 -9.91 56.58 50.44
N ILE A 128 -11.23 56.53 50.17
CA ILE A 128 -12.20 57.62 49.86
C ILE A 128 -13.52 56.99 49.34
N GLU A 129 -14.53 56.97 50.20
CA GLU A 129 -15.97 57.15 49.92
C GLU A 129 -16.35 58.50 50.59
N PRO A 130 -17.48 59.20 50.28
CA PRO A 130 -18.78 58.77 49.74
C PRO A 130 -19.26 59.68 48.56
N GLU A 131 -20.39 59.56 47.85
CA GLU A 131 -21.80 59.60 48.26
C GLU A 131 -22.75 59.12 47.13
N LEU A 132 -23.91 58.60 47.53
CA LEU A 132 -25.07 58.25 46.69
C LEU A 132 -25.79 59.50 46.11
N PRO A 133 -26.50 59.36 44.98
CA PRO A 133 -27.96 59.26 45.09
C PRO A 133 -28.61 58.17 44.22
N LYS A 134 -29.70 57.62 44.73
CA LYS A 134 -30.60 56.65 44.08
C LYS A 134 -31.69 57.36 43.27
N ALA A 135 -32.15 56.62 42.24
CA ALA A 135 -33.43 56.65 41.52
C ALA A 135 -33.55 57.61 40.32
N PHE A 136 -33.61 57.05 39.10
CA PHE A 136 -34.84 56.92 38.30
C PHE A 136 -34.62 56.06 37.03
N ASP A 137 -35.41 54.99 36.93
CA ASP A 137 -36.02 54.28 35.80
C ASP A 137 -35.32 54.04 34.44
N ARG A 138 -35.06 52.74 34.20
CA ARG A 138 -35.52 51.91 33.07
C ARG A 138 -35.56 52.53 31.67
N GLU A 139 -34.52 52.28 30.87
CA GLU A 139 -34.67 52.00 29.44
C GLU A 139 -33.74 50.88 28.98
N THR A 140 -34.35 49.94 28.25
CA THR A 140 -33.82 48.76 27.61
C THR A 140 -32.81 49.12 26.53
N ILE A 141 -31.55 48.67 26.65
CA ILE A 141 -30.62 48.60 25.51
C ILE A 141 -29.99 47.22 25.49
N THR A 142 -30.44 46.48 24.47
CA THR A 142 -30.03 45.17 23.98
C THR A 142 -28.52 44.95 23.97
N GLU A 143 -28.07 43.96 24.74
CA GLU A 143 -26.78 43.31 24.56
C GLU A 143 -26.70 42.72 23.14
N ARG A 144 -25.74 43.19 22.34
CA ARG A 144 -25.33 42.53 21.10
C ARG A 144 -24.55 41.27 21.47
N SER A 145 -25.23 40.13 21.50
CA SER A 145 -24.57 38.84 21.36
C SER A 145 -23.86 38.76 19.99
N PRO A 146 -22.64 38.22 19.91
CA PRO A 146 -22.04 37.87 18.63
C PRO A 146 -22.89 36.76 17.99
N LYS A 147 -23.27 36.96 16.72
CA LYS A 147 -23.96 35.96 15.90
C LYS A 147 -23.06 34.72 15.78
N THR A 148 -23.34 33.71 16.59
CA THR A 148 -23.12 32.31 16.23
C THR A 148 -23.89 32.08 14.94
N GLN A 149 -23.16 31.93 13.84
CA GLN A 149 -23.74 31.38 12.62
C GLN A 149 -24.07 29.92 12.92
N GLU A 150 -25.34 29.67 13.24
CA GLU A 150 -25.92 28.33 13.08
C GLU A 150 -25.82 27.98 11.59
N LYS A 151 -24.85 27.12 11.26
CA LYS A 151 -24.79 26.42 9.99
C LYS A 151 -26.02 25.52 9.95
N VAL A 152 -27.06 26.01 9.26
CA VAL A 152 -28.27 25.26 8.97
C VAL A 152 -27.85 24.07 8.10
N THR A 153 -27.80 22.89 8.71
CA THR A 153 -27.54 21.63 8.05
C THR A 153 -28.74 21.25 7.18
N SER A 154 -28.69 21.62 5.90
CA SER A 154 -29.45 20.88 4.89
C SER A 154 -28.97 19.43 4.87
N PRO A 155 -29.84 18.43 4.67
CA PRO A 155 -29.40 17.05 4.50
C PRO A 155 -28.43 16.99 3.32
N ALA A 156 -27.19 16.59 3.60
CA ALA A 156 -26.14 16.50 2.59
C ALA A 156 -26.58 15.52 1.50
N GLU A 157 -26.57 15.98 0.25
CA GLU A 157 -26.97 15.18 -0.91
C GLU A 157 -25.96 14.05 -1.15
N GLU A 158 -26.40 12.79 -1.25
CA GLU A 158 -25.47 11.69 -1.45
C GLU A 158 -24.79 11.77 -2.84
N LYS A 159 -23.46 11.77 -2.86
CA LYS A 159 -22.66 11.84 -4.10
C LYS A 159 -21.77 10.62 -4.26
N ILE A 160 -21.84 9.96 -5.42
CA ILE A 160 -21.12 8.72 -5.71
C ILE A 160 -20.05 8.99 -6.77
N PHE A 161 -18.84 8.50 -6.52
CA PHE A 161 -17.75 8.48 -7.48
C PHE A 161 -17.33 7.05 -7.76
N ALA A 162 -17.03 6.75 -9.01
CA ALA A 162 -16.57 5.42 -9.40
C ALA A 162 -15.44 5.47 -10.42
N LEU A 163 -14.50 4.53 -10.31
CA LEU A 163 -13.42 4.28 -11.26
C LEU A 163 -13.39 2.81 -11.63
N ILE A 164 -13.28 2.54 -12.92
CA ILE A 164 -13.23 1.18 -13.45
C ILE A 164 -11.79 0.84 -13.82
N ILE A 165 -11.34 -0.39 -13.52
CA ILE A 165 -10.05 -0.94 -13.95
C ILE A 165 -10.30 -2.16 -14.82
N MET A 166 -9.83 -2.12 -16.06
CA MET A 166 -9.92 -3.25 -17.01
C MET A 166 -8.58 -3.49 -17.70
N GLY A 167 -8.27 -4.76 -17.95
CA GLY A 167 -7.10 -5.22 -18.68
C GLY A 167 -7.34 -5.29 -20.19
N SER A 168 -6.31 -5.69 -20.94
CA SER A 168 -6.52 -6.18 -22.32
C SER A 168 -7.15 -7.56 -22.32
N ASP A 169 -6.80 -8.36 -21.31
CA ASP A 169 -7.38 -9.67 -21.01
C ASP A 169 -7.95 -9.65 -19.58
N ASP A 170 -8.78 -10.64 -19.26
CA ASP A 170 -9.30 -10.83 -17.91
C ASP A 170 -8.16 -11.09 -16.91
N PHE A 171 -8.34 -10.61 -15.68
CA PHE A 171 -7.40 -10.80 -14.60
C PHE A 171 -7.60 -12.15 -13.91
N LEU A 172 -6.51 -12.84 -13.57
CA LEU A 172 -6.60 -14.05 -12.75
C LEU A 172 -6.96 -13.70 -11.30
N TRP A 173 -7.95 -14.39 -10.74
CA TRP A 173 -8.43 -14.17 -9.37
C TRP A 173 -7.30 -14.16 -8.31
N PRO A 174 -6.35 -15.11 -8.29
CA PRO A 174 -5.28 -15.09 -7.30
C PRO A 174 -4.46 -13.81 -7.33
N LYS A 175 -4.22 -13.27 -8.54
CA LYS A 175 -3.48 -12.03 -8.75
C LYS A 175 -4.28 -10.81 -8.32
N VAL A 176 -5.58 -10.79 -8.59
CA VAL A 176 -6.52 -9.75 -8.12
C VAL A 176 -6.54 -9.73 -6.59
N ASN A 177 -6.82 -10.88 -5.97
CA ASN A 177 -6.91 -11.02 -4.53
C ASN A 177 -5.63 -10.54 -3.83
N GLN A 178 -4.46 -11.00 -4.30
CA GLN A 178 -3.17 -10.55 -3.78
C GLN A 178 -2.96 -9.04 -3.96
N THR A 179 -3.38 -8.50 -5.11
CA THR A 179 -3.21 -7.07 -5.40
C THR A 179 -4.08 -6.19 -4.51
N LEU A 180 -5.35 -6.56 -4.31
CA LEU A 180 -6.30 -5.83 -3.47
C LEU A 180 -5.85 -5.86 -2.00
N GLN A 181 -5.51 -7.02 -1.47
CA GLN A 181 -4.96 -7.13 -0.11
C GLN A 181 -3.64 -6.35 0.04
N GLY A 182 -2.77 -6.41 -0.98
CA GLY A 182 -1.49 -5.71 -0.98
C GLY A 182 -1.59 -4.19 -1.12
N VAL A 183 -2.76 -3.61 -1.39
CA VAL A 183 -2.99 -2.15 -1.28
C VAL A 183 -3.71 -1.77 0.02
N GLY A 184 -3.97 -2.75 0.91
CA GLY A 184 -4.61 -2.53 2.21
C GLY A 184 -6.14 -2.56 2.18
N LEU A 185 -6.73 -3.21 1.17
CA LEU A 185 -8.16 -3.51 1.14
C LEU A 185 -8.43 -4.83 1.84
N LEU A 186 -9.53 -4.90 2.58
CA LEU A 186 -9.93 -6.09 3.33
C LEU A 186 -11.17 -6.73 2.70
N PRO A 187 -11.25 -8.07 2.62
CA PRO A 187 -12.45 -8.75 2.16
C PRO A 187 -13.57 -8.57 3.20
N ALA A 188 -14.74 -8.17 2.72
CA ALA A 188 -15.95 -8.04 3.53
C ALA A 188 -16.87 -9.25 3.37
N LYS A 189 -17.75 -9.46 4.35
CA LYS A 189 -18.76 -10.55 4.32
C LYS A 189 -19.72 -10.44 3.12
N SER A 190 -19.87 -9.24 2.56
CA SER A 190 -20.65 -8.97 1.35
C SER A 190 -20.02 -9.49 0.07
N GLY A 191 -18.81 -10.07 0.11
CA GLY A 191 -18.12 -10.59 -1.07
C GLY A 191 -17.39 -9.52 -1.87
N ILE A 192 -17.24 -8.31 -1.34
CA ILE A 192 -16.46 -7.21 -1.94
C ILE A 192 -15.25 -6.88 -1.08
N PHE A 193 -14.37 -6.01 -1.57
CA PHE A 193 -13.25 -5.48 -0.81
C PHE A 193 -13.56 -4.07 -0.31
N ILE A 194 -13.15 -3.75 0.92
CA ILE A 194 -13.44 -2.46 1.54
C ILE A 194 -12.16 -1.90 2.17
N LYS A 195 -11.97 -0.59 2.05
CA LYS A 195 -11.03 0.19 2.84
C LYS A 195 -11.79 0.85 3.97
N ASN A 196 -11.35 0.61 5.19
CA ASN A 196 -11.91 1.25 6.38
C ASN A 196 -10.98 2.36 6.89
N ASP A 197 -11.55 3.34 7.57
CA ASP A 197 -10.82 4.29 8.40
C ASP A 197 -10.36 3.63 9.73
N THR A 198 -9.60 4.38 10.52
CA THR A 198 -9.17 4.09 11.89
C THR A 198 -10.34 3.75 12.82
N MET A 199 -11.52 4.30 12.55
CA MET A 199 -12.77 4.05 13.30
C MET A 199 -13.62 2.93 12.69
N GLU A 200 -13.07 2.12 11.78
CA GLU A 200 -13.75 1.03 11.06
C GLU A 200 -14.91 1.46 10.14
N ASN A 201 -15.06 2.76 9.87
CA ASN A 201 -16.03 3.27 8.90
C ASN A 201 -15.59 2.95 7.47
N GLU A 202 -16.50 2.48 6.63
CA GLU A 202 -16.22 2.17 5.21
C GLU A 202 -15.93 3.46 4.43
N LEU A 203 -14.77 3.54 3.77
CA LEU A 203 -14.37 4.69 2.95
C LEU A 203 -14.48 4.39 1.45
N ILE A 204 -13.87 3.28 1.02
CA ILE A 204 -13.75 2.93 -0.41
C ILE A 204 -14.15 1.47 -0.56
N ARG A 205 -15.04 1.20 -1.51
CA ARG A 205 -15.51 -0.15 -1.85
C ARG A 205 -14.91 -0.54 -3.19
N VAL A 206 -14.53 -1.80 -3.33
CA VAL A 206 -14.05 -2.38 -4.58
C VAL A 206 -14.85 -3.63 -4.89
N ALA A 207 -15.50 -3.62 -6.05
CA ALA A 207 -16.38 -4.68 -6.52
C ALA A 207 -15.87 -5.25 -7.86
N ASN A 208 -16.35 -6.44 -8.20
CA ASN A 208 -16.20 -6.99 -9.55
C ASN A 208 -17.09 -6.21 -10.52
N ILE A 209 -16.63 -5.99 -11.75
CA ILE A 209 -17.43 -5.32 -12.79
C ILE A 209 -18.60 -6.19 -13.28
N LEU A 210 -18.48 -7.51 -13.15
CA LEU A 210 -19.53 -8.44 -13.55
C LEU A 210 -20.55 -8.61 -12.42
N GLU A 211 -21.83 -8.67 -12.77
CA GLU A 211 -22.90 -8.99 -11.84
C GLU A 211 -22.69 -10.39 -11.23
N PRO A 212 -22.85 -10.56 -9.89
CA PRO A 212 -23.48 -9.65 -8.93
C PRO A 212 -22.54 -8.60 -8.28
N GLY A 213 -21.31 -8.46 -8.76
CA GLY A 213 -20.33 -7.51 -8.22
C GLY A 213 -19.42 -8.08 -7.13
N THR A 214 -19.53 -9.38 -6.83
CA THR A 214 -18.77 -10.04 -5.77
C THR A 214 -17.55 -10.81 -6.31
N PHE A 215 -16.64 -11.12 -5.40
CA PHE A 215 -15.45 -11.92 -5.64
C PHE A 215 -15.59 -13.32 -5.04
N PRO A 216 -14.96 -14.34 -5.64
CA PRO A 216 -14.95 -15.70 -5.13
C PRO A 216 -13.96 -15.84 -3.95
N LEU A 217 -14.32 -15.28 -2.79
CA LEU A 217 -13.45 -15.25 -1.60
C LEU A 217 -13.14 -16.64 -1.03
N GLU A 218 -14.03 -17.61 -1.25
CA GLU A 218 -13.88 -18.99 -0.78
C GLU A 218 -13.08 -19.87 -1.75
N GLU A 219 -12.83 -19.39 -2.98
CA GLU A 219 -12.06 -20.17 -3.94
C GLU A 219 -10.58 -20.23 -3.57
N PRO A 220 -9.95 -21.41 -3.73
CA PRO A 220 -8.55 -21.57 -3.39
C PRO A 220 -7.65 -20.75 -4.33
N ILE A 221 -6.46 -20.43 -3.84
CA ILE A 221 -5.46 -19.57 -4.50
C ILE A 221 -4.97 -20.15 -5.84
N ASN A 222 -5.22 -21.43 -6.12
CA ASN A 222 -4.91 -22.10 -7.38
C ASN A 222 -6.07 -22.15 -8.39
N SER A 223 -7.15 -21.39 -8.15
CA SER A 223 -8.24 -21.25 -9.11
C SER A 223 -7.82 -20.52 -10.39
N GLU A 224 -8.30 -20.98 -11.54
CA GLU A 224 -8.17 -20.29 -12.83
C GLU A 224 -9.30 -19.26 -13.06
N TYR A 225 -10.06 -18.91 -12.02
CA TYR A 225 -11.15 -17.95 -12.13
C TYR A 225 -10.66 -16.60 -12.66
N LYS A 226 -11.46 -16.02 -13.56
CA LYS A 226 -11.15 -14.81 -14.29
C LYS A 226 -12.08 -13.67 -13.87
N ILE A 227 -11.49 -12.50 -13.69
CA ILE A 227 -12.15 -11.25 -13.32
C ILE A 227 -11.99 -10.28 -14.48
N ALA A 228 -13.09 -9.93 -15.14
CA ALA A 228 -13.05 -9.03 -16.30
C ALA A 228 -12.60 -7.61 -15.94
N GLY A 229 -12.88 -7.16 -14.71
CA GLY A 229 -12.52 -5.84 -14.26
C GLY A 229 -12.94 -5.56 -12.83
N LEU A 230 -12.50 -4.42 -12.32
CA LEU A 230 -12.75 -3.96 -10.95
C LEU A 230 -13.42 -2.60 -11.00
N VAL A 231 -14.28 -2.32 -10.03
CA VAL A 231 -14.91 -1.00 -9.86
C VAL A 231 -14.62 -0.51 -8.45
N LEU A 232 -13.92 0.62 -8.34
CA LEU A 232 -13.70 1.33 -7.08
C LEU A 232 -14.80 2.37 -6.91
N ILE A 233 -15.39 2.45 -5.73
CA ILE A 233 -16.55 3.30 -5.45
C ILE A 233 -16.32 4.04 -4.13
N VAL A 234 -16.62 5.34 -4.15
CA VAL A 234 -16.70 6.21 -2.96
C VAL A 234 -18.11 6.81 -2.90
N THR A 235 -18.72 6.77 -1.72
CA THR A 235 -20.04 7.34 -1.45
C THR A 235 -19.90 8.40 -0.38
N LEU A 236 -20.14 9.67 -0.73
CA LEU A 236 -20.14 10.79 0.20
C LEU A 236 -21.55 11.01 0.79
N PRO A 237 -21.67 11.46 2.05
CA PRO A 237 -20.58 11.83 2.96
C PRO A 237 -19.84 10.62 3.54
N THR A 238 -18.56 10.80 3.84
CA THR A 238 -17.70 9.81 4.53
C THR A 238 -17.21 10.35 5.87
N SER A 239 -16.67 9.47 6.72
CA SER A 239 -16.05 9.85 8.01
C SER A 239 -14.81 10.74 7.86
N VAL A 240 -14.22 10.77 6.66
CA VAL A 240 -13.02 11.51 6.28
C VAL A 240 -13.40 12.55 5.22
N PRO A 241 -12.72 13.72 5.12
CA PRO A 241 -13.00 14.71 4.08
C PRO A 241 -13.02 14.13 2.67
N ALA A 242 -13.97 14.54 1.84
CA ALA A 242 -14.18 14.00 0.50
C ALA A 242 -12.92 14.12 -0.37
N SER A 243 -12.21 15.25 -0.27
CA SER A 243 -10.94 15.47 -0.99
C SER A 243 -9.87 14.43 -0.64
N SER A 244 -9.77 14.07 0.64
CA SER A 244 -8.78 13.10 1.12
C SER A 244 -9.11 11.68 0.66
N VAL A 245 -10.38 11.27 0.78
CA VAL A 245 -10.84 9.94 0.33
C VAL A 245 -10.71 9.82 -1.19
N MET A 246 -10.98 10.89 -1.94
CA MET A 246 -10.82 10.91 -3.40
C MET A 246 -9.36 10.68 -3.81
N ASN A 247 -8.43 11.41 -3.21
CA ASN A 247 -6.99 11.23 -3.46
C ASN A 247 -6.53 9.81 -3.12
N GLU A 248 -7.03 9.23 -2.03
CA GLU A 248 -6.74 7.86 -1.65
C GLU A 248 -7.30 6.85 -2.66
N MET A 249 -8.55 7.03 -3.11
CA MET A 249 -9.17 6.20 -4.14
C MET A 249 -8.35 6.23 -5.43
N ILE A 250 -7.94 7.41 -5.91
CA ILE A 250 -7.15 7.56 -7.12
C ILE A 250 -5.78 6.90 -6.97
N LEU A 251 -5.12 7.09 -5.83
CA LEU A 251 -3.84 6.45 -5.54
C LEU A 251 -3.95 4.92 -5.54
N MET A 252 -5.00 4.37 -4.90
CA MET A 252 -5.27 2.93 -4.91
C MET A 252 -5.58 2.44 -6.33
N ALA A 253 -6.41 3.15 -7.08
CA ALA A 253 -6.77 2.80 -8.44
C ALA A 253 -5.52 2.69 -9.34
N ARG A 254 -4.59 3.66 -9.22
CA ARG A 254 -3.30 3.64 -9.92
C ARG A 254 -2.42 2.47 -9.50
N LYS A 255 -2.32 2.17 -8.20
CA LYS A 255 -1.53 1.03 -7.70
C LYS A 255 -2.09 -0.31 -8.19
N ILE A 256 -3.40 -0.46 -8.16
CA ILE A 256 -4.09 -1.67 -8.64
C ILE A 256 -3.90 -1.82 -10.14
N SER A 257 -4.14 -0.76 -10.92
CA SER A 257 -4.00 -0.80 -12.38
C SER A 257 -2.58 -1.15 -12.81
N GLN A 258 -1.56 -0.58 -12.17
CA GLN A 258 -0.16 -0.93 -12.43
C GLN A 258 0.16 -2.40 -12.13
N ARG A 259 -0.32 -2.94 -11.01
CA ARG A 259 -0.05 -4.32 -10.58
C ARG A 259 -0.78 -5.38 -11.41
N LEU A 260 -1.93 -5.03 -11.96
CA LEU A 260 -2.75 -5.89 -12.82
C LEU A 260 -2.52 -5.64 -14.31
N ASN A 261 -1.62 -4.71 -14.67
CA ASN A 261 -1.42 -4.25 -16.05
C ASN A 261 -2.74 -3.77 -16.71
N GLY A 262 -3.62 -3.17 -15.90
CA GLY A 262 -4.89 -2.61 -16.32
C GLY A 262 -4.81 -1.12 -16.65
N ARG A 263 -5.90 -0.60 -17.21
CA ARG A 263 -6.12 0.83 -17.48
C ARG A 263 -7.33 1.32 -16.69
N LEU A 264 -7.34 2.64 -16.42
CA LEU A 264 -8.41 3.30 -15.70
C LEU A 264 -9.45 3.84 -16.67
N TYR A 265 -10.71 3.61 -16.35
CA TYR A 265 -11.86 4.05 -17.12
C TYR A 265 -12.87 4.74 -16.22
N ASP A 266 -13.66 5.64 -16.80
CA ASP A 266 -14.81 6.24 -16.14
C ASP A 266 -16.01 5.26 -16.17
N VAL A 267 -17.14 5.70 -15.66
CA VAL A 267 -18.40 4.93 -15.66
C VAL A 267 -18.94 4.65 -17.06
N GLU A 268 -18.60 5.49 -18.04
CA GLU A 268 -18.99 5.35 -19.45
C GLU A 268 -17.99 4.49 -20.24
N ARG A 269 -16.93 3.98 -19.58
CA ARG A 269 -15.82 3.21 -20.15
C ARG A 269 -14.92 4.00 -21.09
N HIS A 270 -14.87 5.32 -20.95
CA HIS A 270 -13.82 6.13 -21.56
C HIS A 270 -12.54 6.03 -20.74
N LEU A 271 -11.40 6.03 -21.44
CA LEU A 271 -10.10 6.02 -20.80
C LEU A 271 -9.91 7.31 -20.00
N ILE A 272 -9.70 7.17 -18.69
CA ILE A 272 -9.50 8.29 -17.76
C ILE A 272 -8.20 9.03 -18.10
N LYS A 273 -8.29 10.35 -18.20
CA LYS A 273 -7.13 11.25 -18.30
C LYS A 273 -6.83 11.90 -16.95
N GLU A 274 -5.66 12.51 -16.84
CA GLU A 274 -5.28 13.24 -15.63
C GLU A 274 -6.22 14.43 -15.34
N SER A 275 -6.73 15.09 -16.39
CA SER A 275 -7.74 16.15 -16.26
C SER A 275 -9.02 15.66 -15.59
N ASP A 276 -9.44 14.44 -15.90
CA ASP A 276 -10.70 13.88 -15.42
C ASP A 276 -10.56 13.51 -13.94
N LEU A 277 -9.41 12.95 -13.56
CA LEU A 277 -9.06 12.69 -12.16
C LEU A 277 -9.00 13.99 -11.34
N GLN A 278 -8.42 15.05 -11.89
CA GLN A 278 -8.40 16.35 -11.24
C GLN A 278 -9.81 16.91 -11.06
N ALA A 279 -10.65 16.83 -12.10
CA ALA A 279 -12.05 17.26 -12.02
C ALA A 279 -12.84 16.47 -10.95
N MET A 280 -12.57 15.16 -10.78
CA MET A 280 -13.15 14.38 -9.69
C MET A 280 -12.71 14.86 -8.30
N CYS A 281 -11.43 15.20 -8.13
CA CYS A 281 -10.92 15.79 -6.89
C CYS A 281 -11.57 17.15 -6.61
N ASP A 282 -11.64 18.03 -7.61
CA ASP A 282 -12.24 19.36 -7.47
C ASP A 282 -13.73 19.24 -7.12
N ALA A 283 -14.47 18.34 -7.79
CA ALA A 283 -15.88 18.08 -7.51
C ALA A 283 -16.14 17.45 -6.13
N ALA A 284 -15.15 16.77 -5.54
CA ALA A 284 -15.19 16.27 -4.17
C ALA A 284 -14.88 17.39 -3.17
N ALA A 285 -13.92 18.26 -3.47
CA ALA A 285 -13.62 19.43 -2.65
C ALA A 285 -14.79 20.43 -2.58
N GLU A 286 -15.47 20.64 -3.70
CA GLU A 286 -16.70 21.44 -3.76
C GLU A 286 -17.81 20.88 -2.86
N TYR A 287 -17.94 19.56 -2.79
CA TYR A 287 -18.94 18.90 -1.94
C TYR A 287 -18.72 19.21 -0.46
N ASP A 288 -17.47 19.17 0.00
CA ASP A 288 -17.09 19.51 1.38
C ASP A 288 -17.34 20.99 1.72
N ASN A 289 -17.26 21.89 0.73
CA ASN A 289 -17.50 23.32 0.92
C ASN A 289 -19.00 23.68 1.02
N VAL A 290 -19.86 22.88 0.39
CA VAL A 290 -21.31 23.13 0.30
C VAL A 290 -22.09 22.40 1.41
N SER A 291 -21.59 21.25 1.89
CA SER A 291 -22.18 20.47 3.00
C SER A 291 -21.78 21.04 4.37
#